data_AF-A0A958F643-F1
#
_entry.id   AF-A0A958F643-F1
#
_cell.length_a   1.000
_cell.length_b   1.000
_cell.length_c   1.000
_cell.angle_alpha   90.00
_cell.angle_beta   90.00
_cell.angle_gamma   90.00
#
_symmetry.space_group_name_H-M   'P 1'
#
loop_
_entity.id
_entity.type
_entity.pdbx_description
1 polymer ?
#
loop_
_entity_poly.entity_id
_entity_poly.type
_entity_poly.pdbx_seq_one_letter_code
_entity_poly.pdbx_strand_id
1 'polypeptide(L)'
;MGWWIAGSVLLLVSVILQIVRHFQQKKLGVMQSTETATVAMLTSLADSMSEGVGKGNLRYNTEVKGNVVCDQPLTSELAGVTCVYYRMSVQRQFEEHYTERDSSGRPVQKTRRRTETIASNTRSVP
;
A
#
# COMPACT_ATOMS: atom_id res chain seq x y z
N MET A 1 44.83 3.98 10.91
CA MET A 1 43.94 2.85 10.59
C MET A 1 42.44 3.17 10.64
N GLY A 2 41.91 3.98 11.58
CA GLY A 2 40.45 4.16 11.75
C GLY A 2 39.68 4.82 10.59
N TRP A 3 40.32 5.67 9.79
CA TRP A 3 39.69 6.40 8.68
C TRP A 3 39.22 5.49 7.53
N TRP A 4 39.91 4.37 7.31
CA TRP A 4 39.53 3.38 6.29
C TRP A 4 38.27 2.60 6.67
N ILE A 5 38.09 2.35 7.98
CA ILE A 5 36.91 1.66 8.51
C ILE A 5 35.70 2.58 8.43
N ALA A 6 35.84 3.84 8.86
CA ALA A 6 34.78 4.84 8.74
C ALA A 6 34.37 5.06 7.27
N GLY A 7 35.35 5.12 6.37
CA GLY A 7 35.13 5.23 4.93
C GLY A 7 34.36 4.03 4.36
N SER A 8 34.75 2.80 4.71
CA SER A 8 34.06 1.61 4.18
C SER A 8 32.63 1.47 4.70
N VAL A 9 32.39 1.83 5.97
CA VAL A 9 31.04 1.84 6.57
C VAL A 9 30.15 2.85 5.86
N LEU A 10 30.64 4.08 5.60
CA LEU A 10 29.88 5.08 4.85
C LEU A 10 29.58 4.63 3.41
N LEU A 11 30.52 3.94 2.77
CA LEU A 11 30.32 3.39 1.42
C LEU A 11 29.22 2.32 1.41
N LEU A 12 29.25 1.39 2.37
CA LEU A 12 28.21 0.38 2.54
C LEU A 12 26.83 1.01 2.77
N VAL A 13 26.73 1.99 3.68
CA VAL A 13 25.49 2.71 3.95
C VAL A 13 24.98 3.41 2.69
N SER A 14 25.86 4.05 1.93
CA SER A 14 25.50 4.72 0.68
C SER A 14 24.93 3.75 -0.36
N VAL A 15 25.55 2.57 -0.53
CA VAL A 15 25.05 1.52 -1.44
C VAL A 15 23.66 1.05 -1.02
N ILE A 16 23.46 0.79 0.28
CA ILE A 16 22.15 0.37 0.81
C ILE A 16 21.09 1.44 0.54
N LEU A 17 21.38 2.71 0.83
CA LEU A 17 20.46 3.82 0.59
C LEU A 17 20.12 3.98 -0.90
N GLN A 18 21.09 3.77 -1.79
CA GLN A 18 20.90 3.86 -3.23
C GLN A 18 19.98 2.75 -3.76
N ILE A 19 20.13 1.52 -3.25
CA ILE A 19 19.22 0.40 -3.56
C ILE A 19 17.79 0.74 -3.12
N VAL A 20 17.61 1.17 -1.87
CA VAL A 20 16.30 1.55 -1.32
C VAL A 20 15.66 2.66 -2.16
N ARG A 21 16.43 3.70 -2.51
CA ARG A 21 15.96 4.79 -3.37
C ARG A 21 15.46 4.27 -4.72
N HIS A 22 16.18 3.34 -5.35
CA HIS A 22 15.80 2.81 -6.66
C HIS A 22 14.48 2.02 -6.61
N PHE A 23 14.25 1.24 -5.54
CA PHE A 23 12.97 0.55 -5.32
C PHE A 23 11.80 1.53 -5.12
N GLN A 24 12.03 2.61 -4.38
CA GLN A 24 11.00 3.62 -4.11
C GLN A 24 10.68 4.46 -5.36
N GLN A 25 11.70 4.77 -6.17
CA GLN A 25 11.53 5.48 -7.45
C GLN A 25 10.72 4.68 -8.46
N LYS A 26 10.86 3.35 -8.51
CA LYS A 26 10.02 2.51 -9.38
C LYS A 26 8.54 2.62 -9.02
N LYS A 27 8.20 2.69 -7.73
CA LYS A 27 6.82 2.90 -7.28
C LYS A 27 6.30 4.28 -7.67
N LEU A 28 7.12 5.32 -7.50
CA LEU A 28 6.77 6.69 -7.87
C LEU A 28 6.61 6.85 -9.38
N GLY A 29 7.46 6.21 -10.18
CA GLY A 29 7.38 6.24 -11.63
C GLY A 29 6.06 5.64 -12.14
N VAL A 30 5.63 4.52 -11.57
CA VAL A 30 4.33 3.91 -11.90
C VAL A 30 3.17 4.83 -11.53
N MET A 31 3.24 5.51 -10.38
CA MET A 31 2.20 6.48 -9.98
C MET A 31 2.19 7.72 -10.89
N GLN A 32 3.36 8.25 -11.25
CA GLN A 32 3.49 9.42 -12.12
C GLN A 32 3.09 9.14 -13.56
N SER A 33 3.32 7.93 -14.06
CA SER A 33 2.95 7.53 -15.43
C SER A 33 1.49 7.10 -15.54
N THR A 34 0.75 7.05 -14.44
CA THR A 34 -0.67 6.70 -14.44
C THR A 34 -1.47 7.97 -14.65
N GLU A 35 -1.74 8.31 -15.91
CA GLU A 35 -2.62 9.43 -16.24
C GLU A 35 -4.04 9.12 -15.77
N THR A 36 -4.78 10.15 -15.35
CA THR A 36 -6.21 10.01 -15.03
C THR A 36 -7.01 9.96 -16.33
N ALA A 37 -7.73 8.86 -16.58
CA ALA A 37 -8.67 8.75 -17.69
C ALA A 37 -10.10 8.54 -17.17
N THR A 38 -11.06 8.89 -18.02
CA THR A 38 -12.48 8.57 -17.76
C THR A 38 -12.85 7.27 -18.44
N VAL A 39 -13.90 6.60 -17.94
CA VAL A 39 -14.44 5.39 -18.58
C VAL A 39 -14.82 5.67 -20.04
N ALA A 40 -15.43 6.82 -20.31
CA ALA A 40 -15.82 7.24 -21.66
C ALA A 40 -14.63 7.28 -22.64
N MET A 41 -13.49 7.84 -22.19
CA MET A 41 -12.27 7.89 -22.99
C MET A 41 -11.74 6.48 -23.29
N LEU A 42 -11.71 5.59 -22.29
CA LEU A 42 -11.27 4.21 -22.46
C LEU A 42 -12.16 3.41 -23.40
N THR A 43 -13.49 3.58 -23.33
CA THR A 43 -14.42 2.96 -24.29
C THR A 43 -14.20 3.48 -25.70
N SER A 44 -14.06 4.80 -25.89
CA SER A 44 -13.80 5.37 -27.22
C SER A 44 -12.46 4.91 -27.81
N LEU A 45 -11.44 4.74 -26.97
CA LEU A 45 -10.14 4.20 -27.37
C LEU A 45 -10.24 2.72 -27.76
N ALA A 46 -11.03 1.94 -27.01
CA ALA A 46 -11.28 0.54 -27.34
C ALA A 46 -12.05 0.40 -28.67
N ASP A 47 -13.08 1.21 -28.87
CA ASP A 47 -13.90 1.21 -30.08
C ASP A 47 -13.07 1.56 -31.32
N SER A 48 -12.32 2.68 -31.27
CA SER A 48 -11.43 3.10 -32.37
C SER A 48 -10.33 2.09 -32.70
N MET A 49 -9.74 1.43 -31.70
CA MET A 49 -8.75 0.35 -31.91
C MET A 49 -9.38 -0.88 -32.55
N SER A 50 -10.62 -1.21 -32.20
CA SER A 50 -11.34 -2.36 -32.74
C SER A 50 -11.69 -2.20 -34.23
N GLU A 51 -11.93 -0.96 -34.67
CA GLU A 51 -12.19 -0.62 -36.08
C GLU A 51 -10.92 -0.72 -36.95
N GLY A 52 -9.74 -0.41 -36.41
CA GLY A 52 -8.48 -0.37 -37.17
C GLY A 52 -7.60 -1.61 -37.10
N VAL A 53 -7.63 -2.37 -36.01
CA VAL A 53 -6.65 -3.44 -35.70
C VAL A 53 -7.31 -4.81 -35.51
N GLY A 54 -8.65 -4.86 -35.47
CA GLY A 54 -9.45 -6.08 -35.24
C GLY A 54 -9.81 -6.27 -33.76
N LYS A 55 -10.63 -7.29 -33.47
CA LYS A 55 -11.11 -7.61 -32.11
C LYS A 55 -9.96 -8.09 -31.19
N GLY A 56 -9.17 -7.15 -30.68
CA GLY A 56 -8.14 -7.37 -29.68
C GLY A 56 -8.56 -6.88 -28.28
N ASN A 57 -7.76 -7.19 -27.27
CA ASN A 57 -7.94 -6.68 -25.91
C ASN A 57 -7.13 -5.40 -25.71
N LEU A 58 -7.78 -4.30 -25.34
CA LEU A 58 -7.12 -3.06 -24.93
C LEU A 58 -6.54 -3.23 -23.52
N ARG A 59 -5.23 -3.06 -23.36
CA ARG A 59 -4.57 -2.99 -22.05
C ARG A 59 -3.95 -1.61 -21.87
N TYR A 60 -4.57 -0.79 -21.03
CA TYR A 60 -4.13 0.58 -20.75
C TYR A 60 -4.08 0.81 -19.23
N ASN A 61 -2.92 1.19 -18.70
CA ASN A 61 -2.75 1.46 -17.27
C ASN A 61 -3.13 2.92 -17.00
N THR A 62 -4.24 3.14 -16.29
CA THR A 62 -4.75 4.48 -15.98
C THR A 62 -5.49 4.51 -14.66
N GLU A 63 -5.55 5.68 -14.03
CA GLU A 63 -6.41 5.94 -12.89
C GLU A 63 -7.79 6.32 -13.41
N VAL A 64 -8.79 5.46 -13.18
CA VAL A 64 -10.17 5.76 -13.57
C VAL A 64 -10.81 6.64 -12.50
N LYS A 65 -11.16 7.88 -12.85
CA LYS A 65 -11.98 8.77 -12.00
C LYS A 65 -13.38 8.89 -12.55
N GLY A 66 -14.35 8.75 -11.67
CA GLY A 66 -15.77 8.88 -11.98
C GLY A 66 -16.63 8.68 -10.74
N ASN A 67 -17.93 8.89 -10.91
CA ASN A 67 -18.92 8.54 -9.89
C ASN A 67 -19.34 7.09 -10.11
N VAL A 68 -19.22 6.26 -9.08
CA VAL A 68 -19.76 4.89 -9.14
C VAL A 68 -21.25 4.97 -8.89
N VAL A 69 -22.04 4.36 -9.78
CA VAL A 69 -23.50 4.23 -9.66
C VAL A 69 -23.80 2.78 -9.32
N CYS A 70 -24.57 2.54 -8.27
CA CYS A 70 -24.95 1.20 -7.81
C CYS A 70 -26.42 1.24 -7.37
N ASP A 71 -27.20 0.23 -7.77
CA ASP A 71 -28.62 0.14 -7.45
C ASP A 71 -28.87 -0.12 -5.95
N GLN A 72 -28.00 -0.92 -5.34
CA GLN A 72 -28.10 -1.32 -3.92
C GLN A 72 -26.76 -1.08 -3.22
N PRO A 73 -26.48 0.17 -2.82
CA PRO A 73 -25.21 0.48 -2.17
C PRO A 73 -25.11 -0.16 -0.79
N LEU A 74 -23.87 -0.46 -0.38
CA LEU A 74 -23.58 -0.95 0.96
C LEU A 74 -23.64 0.20 1.96
N THR A 75 -23.86 -0.14 3.22
CA THR A 75 -23.56 0.75 4.35
C THR A 75 -22.34 0.18 5.08
N SER A 76 -21.29 0.99 5.24
CA SER A 76 -20.08 0.57 5.93
C SER A 76 -20.38 0.26 7.41
N GLU A 77 -19.93 -0.89 7.91
CA GLU A 77 -20.25 -1.35 9.28
C GLU A 77 -19.83 -0.36 10.39
N LEU A 78 -18.62 0.21 10.31
CA LEU A 78 -18.10 1.08 11.37
C LEU A 78 -18.42 2.56 11.16
N ALA A 79 -18.33 3.05 9.92
CA ALA A 79 -18.53 4.48 9.64
C ALA A 79 -19.99 4.84 9.35
N GLY A 80 -20.87 3.86 9.11
CA GLY A 80 -22.28 4.09 8.77
C GLY A 80 -22.50 4.83 7.45
N VAL A 81 -21.49 4.93 6.58
CA VAL A 81 -21.56 5.68 5.32
C VAL A 81 -21.96 4.76 4.18
N THR A 82 -22.79 5.27 3.27
CA THR A 82 -23.15 4.61 2.02
C THR A 82 -21.93 4.50 1.09
N CYS A 83 -21.61 3.29 0.64
CA CYS A 83 -20.46 3.04 -0.22
C CYS A 83 -20.67 1.82 -1.12
N VAL A 84 -19.83 1.68 -2.14
CA VAL A 84 -19.79 0.49 -3.02
C VAL A 84 -18.76 -0.54 -2.58
N TYR A 85 -17.82 -0.11 -1.73
CA TYR A 85 -16.75 -0.92 -1.17
C TYR A 85 -16.39 -0.41 0.22
N TYR A 86 -16.15 -1.32 1.15
CA TYR A 86 -15.41 -0.99 2.37
C TYR A 86 -14.55 -2.15 2.83
N ARG A 87 -13.49 -1.78 3.56
CA ARG A 87 -12.65 -2.69 4.32
C ARG A 87 -12.50 -2.11 5.72
N MET A 88 -12.78 -2.93 6.73
CA MET A 88 -12.69 -2.53 8.13
C MET A 88 -11.81 -3.49 8.93
N SER A 89 -11.09 -2.96 9.91
CA SER A 89 -10.27 -3.71 10.86
C SER A 89 -10.34 -3.02 12.21
N VAL A 90 -10.76 -3.75 13.24
CA VAL A 90 -10.69 -3.31 14.62
C VAL A 90 -9.45 -3.94 15.24
N GLN A 91 -8.50 -3.11 15.64
CA GLN A 91 -7.23 -3.55 16.21
C GLN A 91 -7.09 -3.05 17.64
N ARG A 92 -6.55 -3.92 18.48
CA ARG A 92 -6.26 -3.65 19.88
C ARG A 92 -4.75 -3.59 20.04
N GLN A 93 -4.28 -2.48 20.59
CA GLN A 93 -2.87 -2.28 20.85
C GLN A 93 -2.64 -2.32 22.34
N PHE A 94 -1.69 -3.15 22.75
CA PHE A 94 -1.32 -3.28 24.15
C PHE A 94 0.18 -3.10 24.31
N GLU A 95 0.52 -2.58 25.47
CA GLU A 95 1.89 -2.43 25.94
C GLU A 95 2.06 -3.37 27.13
N GLU A 96 2.99 -4.31 27.02
CA GLU A 96 3.28 -5.30 28.05
C GLU A 96 4.65 -5.00 28.67
N HIS A 97 4.66 -4.78 29.99
CA HIS A 97 5.90 -4.67 30.77
C HIS A 97 6.35 -6.07 31.17
N TYR A 98 7.57 -6.44 30.81
CA TYR A 98 8.15 -7.74 31.13
C TYR A 98 9.56 -7.56 31.69
N THR A 99 9.95 -8.48 32.58
CA THR A 99 11.28 -8.50 33.18
C THR A 99 12.13 -9.55 32.47
N GLU A 100 13.28 -9.13 31.94
CA GLU A 100 14.27 -10.01 31.32
C GLU A 100 15.59 -9.90 32.10
N ARG A 101 16.33 -11.01 32.24
CA ARG A 101 17.67 -10.95 32.85
C ARG A 101 18.69 -10.54 31.80
N ASP A 102 19.53 -9.56 32.13
CA ASP A 102 20.67 -9.19 31.29
C ASP A 102 21.75 -10.28 31.31
N SER A 103 22.78 -10.13 30.46
CA SER A 103 23.92 -11.06 30.40
C SER A 103 24.72 -11.15 31.71
N SER A 104 24.46 -10.25 32.66
CA SER A 104 25.04 -10.21 34.01
C SER A 104 24.08 -10.74 35.09
N GLY A 105 22.91 -11.27 34.70
CA GLY A 105 21.90 -11.85 35.59
C GLY A 105 20.99 -10.84 36.30
N ARG A 106 21.10 -9.54 36.02
CA ARG A 106 20.27 -8.50 36.66
C ARG A 106 18.90 -8.40 35.98
N PRO A 107 17.81 -8.23 36.74
CA PRO A 107 16.48 -8.01 36.16
C PRO A 107 16.40 -6.63 35.51
N VAL A 108 16.03 -6.58 34.23
CA VAL A 108 15.79 -5.36 33.47
C VAL A 108 14.33 -5.34 33.03
N GLN A 109 13.62 -4.26 33.36
CA GLN A 109 12.27 -4.04 32.85
C GLN A 109 12.33 -3.59 31.39
N LYS A 110 11.54 -4.26 30.55
CA LYS A 110 11.39 -3.94 29.14
C LYS A 110 9.91 -3.84 28.81
N THR A 111 9.65 -3.16 27.70
CA THR A 111 8.31 -2.92 27.21
C THR A 111 8.20 -3.55 25.83
N ARG A 112 7.13 -4.30 25.58
CA ARG A 112 6.80 -4.81 24.25
C ARG A 112 5.42 -4.33 23.84
N ARG A 113 5.33 -3.75 22.64
CA ARG A 113 4.05 -3.41 22.01
C ARG A 113 3.56 -4.59 21.19
N ARG A 114 2.28 -4.93 21.35
CA ARG A 114 1.60 -5.97 20.58
C ARG A 114 0.32 -5.39 19.98
N THR A 115 0.03 -5.80 18.75
CA THR A 115 -1.22 -5.46 18.07
C THR A 115 -1.97 -6.75 17.77
N GLU A 116 -3.25 -6.78 18.11
CA GLU A 116 -4.15 -7.90 17.87
C GLU A 116 -5.36 -7.41 17.06
N THR A 117 -5.71 -8.10 15.98
CA THR A 117 -6.91 -7.79 15.20
C THR A 117 -8.10 -8.52 15.82
N ILE A 118 -9.06 -7.76 16.36
CA ILE A 118 -10.25 -8.29 17.03
C ILE A 118 -11.36 -8.63 16.03
N ALA A 119 -11.48 -7.81 14.98
CA ALA A 119 -12.45 -8.03 13.91
C ALA A 119 -11.94 -7.46 12.59
N SER A 120 -12.32 -8.08 11.49
CA SER A 120 -12.08 -7.56 10.15
C SER A 120 -13.20 -7.98 9.21
N ASN A 121 -13.61 -7.09 8.32
CA ASN A 121 -14.62 -7.37 7.30
C ASN A 121 -14.28 -6.61 6.00
N THR A 122 -14.59 -7.22 4.87
CA THR A 122 -14.46 -6.60 3.54
C THR A 122 -15.68 -6.97 2.72
N ARG A 123 -16.36 -5.95 2.18
CA ARG A 123 -17.52 -6.14 1.29
C ARG A 123 -17.44 -5.19 0.10
N SER A 124 -17.98 -5.66 -1.01
CA SER A 124 -18.06 -4.95 -2.27
C SER A 124 -19.37 -5.28 -2.98
N VAL A 125 -19.93 -4.31 -3.69
CA VAL A 125 -21.04 -4.50 -4.63
C VAL A 125 -20.61 -3.99 -6.01
N PRO A 126 -21.03 -4.66 -7.10
CA PRO A 126 -20.76 -4.22 -8.46
C PRO A 126 -21.45 -2.90 -8.80
#